data_AF-A0A962BSN5-F1
#
_entry.id   AF-A0A962BSN5-F1
#
_cell.length_a   1.000
_cell.length_b   1.000
_cell.length_c   1.000
_cell.angle_alpha   90.00
_cell.angle_beta   90.00
_cell.angle_gamma   90.00
#
_symmetry.space_group_name_H-M   'P 1'
#
loop_
_entity.id
_entity.type
_entity.pdbx_description
1 polymer ?
#
loop_
_entity_poly.entity_id
_entity_poly.type
_entity_poly.pdbx_seq_one_letter_code
_entity_poly.pdbx_strand_id
1 'polypeptide(L)'
;SDLDASTQKLLARGVRLTQLLKQPQYSPLTVEEQVAVIFAGTKGYLDGVPVDQVGAYEARLLEDLRANGRDILDTLNEEKKIDEALEQKLHSFIGAFTKGFSGAKEAA
;
A
#
# COMPACT_ATOMS: atom_id res chain seq x y z
N SER A 1 7.50 -4.81 -28.97
CA SER A 1 6.95 -5.89 -28.13
C SER A 1 5.50 -5.55 -27.83
N ASP A 2 4.56 -6.15 -28.57
CA ASP A 2 3.11 -5.93 -28.42
C ASP A 2 2.56 -6.72 -27.23
N LEU A 3 3.00 -6.35 -26.03
CA LEU A 3 2.27 -6.68 -24.81
C LEU A 3 1.07 -5.74 -24.74
N ASP A 4 -0.14 -6.30 -24.69
CA ASP A 4 -1.35 -5.50 -24.48
C ASP A 4 -1.26 -4.73 -23.15
N ALA A 5 -1.94 -3.58 -23.07
CA ALA A 5 -1.84 -2.66 -21.93
C ALA A 5 -2.21 -3.32 -20.58
N SER A 6 -3.10 -4.33 -20.59
CA SER A 6 -3.50 -5.02 -19.36
C SER A 6 -2.37 -5.92 -18.84
N THR A 7 -1.67 -6.63 -19.74
CA THR A 7 -0.51 -7.44 -19.38
C THR A 7 0.66 -6.59 -18.89
N GLN A 8 0.92 -5.43 -19.52
CA GLN A 8 1.94 -4.49 -19.05
C GLN A 8 1.64 -3.98 -17.63
N LYS A 9 0.38 -3.63 -17.35
CA LYS A 9 -0.05 -3.16 -16.02
C LYS A 9 0.10 -4.26 -14.96
N LEU A 10 -0.27 -5.50 -15.28
CA LEU A 10 -0.12 -6.63 -14.37
C LEU A 10 1.35 -6.88 -14.02
N LEU A 11 2.25 -6.89 -15.02
CA LEU A 11 3.69 -7.05 -14.80
C LEU A 11 4.26 -5.89 -13.97
N ALA A 12 3.89 -4.66 -14.30
CA ALA A 12 4.32 -3.47 -13.56
C ALA A 12 3.90 -3.51 -12.09
N ARG A 13 2.68 -3.97 -11.80
CA ARG A 13 2.19 -4.18 -10.43
C ARG A 13 2.92 -5.33 -9.73
N GLY A 14 3.15 -6.44 -10.43
CA GLY A 14 3.90 -7.57 -9.91
C GLY A 14 5.31 -7.18 -9.43
N VAL A 15 6.02 -6.37 -10.22
CA VAL A 15 7.34 -5.83 -9.82
C VAL A 15 7.25 -5.04 -8.51
N ARG A 16 6.24 -4.19 -8.34
CA ARG A 16 6.05 -3.39 -7.10
C ARG A 16 5.69 -4.26 -5.91
N LEU A 17 4.81 -5.23 -6.09
CA LEU A 17 4.48 -6.21 -5.04
C LEU A 17 5.72 -6.99 -4.58
N THR A 18 6.58 -7.41 -5.52
CA THR A 18 7.83 -8.09 -5.14
C THR A 18 8.79 -7.19 -4.37
N GLN A 19 8.81 -5.87 -4.62
CA GLN A 19 9.58 -4.93 -3.80
C GLN A 19 8.96 -4.74 -2.42
N LEU A 20 7.63 -4.63 -2.35
CA LEU A 20 6.89 -4.46 -1.10
C LEU A 20 7.08 -5.64 -0.12
N LEU A 21 7.31 -6.83 -0.67
CA LEU A 21 7.58 -8.03 0.13
C LEU A 21 9.04 -8.12 0.61
N LYS A 22 9.93 -7.20 0.21
CA LYS A 22 11.31 -7.15 0.71
C LYS A 22 11.36 -6.43 2.05
N GLN A 23 11.31 -7.20 3.12
CA GLN A 23 11.43 -6.64 4.46
C GLN A 23 12.90 -6.37 4.81
N PRO A 24 13.24 -5.16 5.31
CA PRO A 24 14.55 -4.92 5.90
C PRO A 24 14.71 -5.75 7.18
N GLN A 25 15.95 -6.18 7.45
CA GLN A 25 16.26 -6.93 8.65
C GLN A 25 15.90 -6.10 9.90
N TYR A 26 15.27 -6.75 10.89
CA TYR A 26 14.84 -6.13 12.16
C TYR A 26 13.70 -5.10 12.08
N SER A 27 12.86 -5.14 11.03
CA SER A 27 11.64 -4.33 10.95
C SER A 27 10.39 -5.20 11.06
N PRO A 28 10.03 -5.72 12.26
CA PRO A 28 8.81 -6.49 12.41
C PRO A 28 7.59 -5.59 12.18
N LEU A 29 6.74 -5.99 11.24
CA LEU A 29 5.43 -5.39 11.02
C LEU A 29 4.38 -6.19 11.78
N THR A 30 3.44 -5.50 12.42
CA THR A 30 2.27 -6.18 12.99
C THR A 30 1.35 -6.71 11.89
N VAL A 31 0.41 -7.60 12.22
CA VAL A 31 -0.44 -8.24 11.20
C VAL A 31 -1.33 -7.20 10.52
N GLU A 32 -1.89 -6.28 11.29
CA GLU A 32 -2.70 -5.17 10.84
C GLU A 32 -1.93 -4.20 9.93
N GLU A 33 -0.65 -3.93 10.25
CA GLU A 33 0.24 -3.14 9.40
C GLU A 33 0.51 -3.85 8.07
N GLN A 34 0.81 -5.15 8.10
CA GLN A 34 1.00 -5.96 6.89
C GLN A 34 -0.26 -5.97 6.02
N VAL A 35 -1.44 -6.10 6.63
CA VAL A 35 -2.72 -6.07 5.91
C VAL A 35 -2.91 -4.73 5.18
N ALA A 36 -2.65 -3.61 5.85
CA ALA A 36 -2.78 -2.29 5.22
C ALA A 36 -1.80 -2.08 4.07
N VAL A 37 -0.55 -2.52 4.23
CA VAL A 37 0.50 -2.47 3.19
C VAL A 37 0.12 -3.33 1.98
N ILE A 38 -0.31 -4.58 2.20
CA ILE A 38 -0.75 -5.48 1.13
C ILE A 38 -2.01 -4.95 0.45
N PHE A 39 -2.95 -4.35 1.20
CA PHE A 39 -4.12 -3.70 0.64
C PHE A 39 -3.73 -2.58 -0.33
N ALA A 40 -2.76 -1.73 0.05
CA ALA A 40 -2.25 -0.68 -0.82
C ALA A 40 -1.71 -1.25 -2.16
N GLY A 41 -0.91 -2.32 -2.07
CA GLY A 41 -0.32 -2.99 -3.24
C GLY A 41 -1.36 -3.65 -4.15
N THR A 42 -2.31 -4.37 -3.58
CA THR A 42 -3.33 -5.13 -4.34
C THR A 42 -4.38 -4.24 -4.98
N LYS A 43 -4.77 -3.14 -4.32
CA LYS A 43 -5.72 -2.13 -4.86
C LYS A 43 -5.07 -1.15 -5.85
N GLY A 44 -3.76 -1.24 -6.07
CA GLY A 44 -3.06 -0.48 -7.11
C GLY A 44 -2.64 0.93 -6.70
N TYR A 45 -2.62 1.26 -5.41
CA TYR A 45 -2.14 2.56 -4.93
C TYR A 45 -0.66 2.80 -5.26
N LEU A 46 0.11 1.73 -5.41
CA LEU A 46 1.52 1.78 -5.77
C LEU A 46 1.75 1.89 -7.29
N ASP A 47 0.71 1.79 -8.13
CA ASP A 47 0.88 1.75 -9.59
C ASP A 47 1.65 3.00 -10.13
N GLY A 48 1.39 4.17 -9.54
CA GLY A 48 2.08 5.44 -9.87
C GLY A 48 3.41 5.67 -9.15
N VAL A 49 3.79 4.78 -8.22
CA VAL A 49 5.04 4.88 -7.44
C VAL A 49 6.19 4.22 -8.22
N PRO A 50 7.33 4.89 -8.39
CA PRO A 50 8.56 4.30 -8.92
C PRO A 50 9.00 3.09 -8.10
N VAL A 51 9.48 2.04 -8.77
CA VAL A 51 9.82 0.74 -8.14
C VAL A 51 10.88 0.90 -7.03
N ASP A 52 11.85 1.78 -7.22
CA ASP A 52 12.91 2.13 -6.27
C ASP A 52 12.41 2.95 -5.07
N GLN A 53 11.22 3.55 -5.16
CA GLN A 53 10.58 4.31 -4.09
C GLN A 53 9.54 3.51 -3.30
N VAL A 54 9.24 2.26 -3.68
CA VAL A 54 8.24 1.43 -3.00
C VAL A 54 8.57 1.24 -1.52
N GLY A 55 9.83 1.01 -1.15
CA GLY A 55 10.22 0.87 0.25
C GLY A 55 10.05 2.17 1.06
N ALA A 56 10.30 3.33 0.45
CA ALA A 56 10.07 4.62 1.09
C ALA A 56 8.58 4.93 1.25
N TYR A 57 7.76 4.53 0.27
CA TYR A 57 6.30 4.61 0.34
C TYR A 57 5.78 3.76 1.51
N GLU A 58 6.21 2.50 1.61
CA GLU A 58 5.82 1.58 2.68
C GLU A 58 6.17 2.15 4.06
N ALA A 59 7.43 2.55 4.28
CA ALA A 59 7.89 3.09 5.55
C ALA A 59 7.07 4.31 5.99
N ARG A 60 6.82 5.25 5.06
CA ARG A 60 6.02 6.44 5.35
C ARG A 60 4.54 6.14 5.56
N LEU A 61 3.98 5.16 4.83
CA LEU A 61 2.60 4.73 5.04
C LEU A 61 2.42 4.12 6.43
N LEU A 62 3.39 3.31 6.86
CA LEU A 62 3.39 2.72 8.19
C LEU A 62 3.52 3.78 9.29
N GLU A 63 4.40 4.77 9.12
CA GLU A 63 4.50 5.91 10.03
C GLU A 63 3.17 6.67 10.13
N ASP A 64 2.52 6.94 9.00
CA ASP A 64 1.24 7.65 8.97
C ASP A 64 0.11 6.81 9.57
N LEU A 65 0.05 5.50 9.32
CA LEU A 65 -0.91 4.58 9.94
C LEU A 65 -0.75 4.56 11.47
N ARG A 66 0.49 4.51 11.97
CA ARG A 66 0.78 4.53 13.42
C ARG A 66 0.40 5.86 14.07
N ALA A 67 0.59 6.97 13.37
CA ALA A 67 0.31 8.31 13.88
C ALA A 67 -1.17 8.69 13.79
N ASN A 68 -1.78 8.44 12.63
CA ASN A 68 -3.07 9.01 12.24
C ASN A 68 -4.12 7.95 11.87
N GLY A 69 -3.72 6.71 11.60
CA GLY A 69 -4.60 5.61 11.19
C GLY A 69 -4.82 4.54 12.27
N ARG A 70 -4.65 4.91 13.56
CA ARG A 70 -4.66 3.93 14.64
C ARG A 70 -6.01 3.22 14.80
N ASP A 71 -7.12 3.91 14.53
CA ASP A 71 -8.45 3.31 14.53
C ASP A 71 -8.59 2.19 13.48
N ILE A 72 -7.95 2.34 12.31
CA ILE A 72 -7.90 1.32 11.27
C ILE A 72 -7.11 0.11 11.77
N LEU A 73 -5.94 0.33 12.37
CA LEU A 73 -5.10 -0.74 12.91
C LEU A 73 -5.80 -1.50 14.04
N ASP A 74 -6.46 -0.79 14.96
CA ASP A 74 -7.20 -1.38 16.07
C ASP A 74 -8.39 -2.22 15.55
N THR A 75 -9.16 -1.68 14.59
CA THR A 75 -10.28 -2.41 13.96
C THR A 75 -9.80 -3.68 13.26
N LEU A 76 -8.68 -3.61 12.52
CA LEU A 76 -8.10 -4.78 11.86
C LEU A 76 -7.67 -5.86 12.86
N ASN A 77 -7.06 -5.45 13.97
CA ASN A 77 -6.60 -6.36 15.01
C ASN A 77 -7.76 -7.03 15.76
N GLU A 78 -8.83 -6.28 16.04
CA GLU A 78 -10.02 -6.77 16.76
C GLU A 78 -10.90 -7.65 15.87
N GLU A 79 -11.28 -7.15 14.69
CA GLU A 79 -12.26 -7.83 13.84
C GLU A 79 -11.65 -8.92 12.97
N LYS A 80 -10.36 -8.82 12.64
CA LYS A 80 -9.61 -9.77 11.79
C LYS A 80 -10.25 -10.03 10.41
N LYS A 81 -11.09 -9.09 9.96
CA LYS A 81 -11.75 -9.08 8.67
C LYS A 81 -11.75 -7.65 8.12
N ILE A 82 -11.87 -7.51 6.81
CA ILE A 82 -12.11 -6.23 6.16
C ILE A 82 -13.56 -6.26 5.69
N ASP A 83 -14.44 -5.55 6.40
CA ASP A 83 -15.80 -5.31 5.95
C ASP A 83 -15.89 -4.04 5.09
N GLU A 84 -17.07 -3.73 4.56
CA GLU A 84 -17.25 -2.58 3.66
C GLU A 84 -16.89 -1.25 4.33
N ALA A 85 -17.16 -1.10 5.63
CA ALA A 85 -16.86 0.13 6.36
C ALA A 85 -15.34 0.32 6.54
N LEU A 86 -14.63 -0.74 6.93
CA LEU A 86 -13.18 -0.72 7.07
C LEU A 86 -12.48 -0.60 5.71
N GLU A 87 -13.00 -1.24 4.67
CA GLU A 87 -12.50 -1.09 3.30
C GLU A 87 -12.59 0.36 2.82
N GLN A 88 -13.71 1.04 3.08
CA GLN A 88 -13.87 2.47 2.76
C GLN A 88 -12.89 3.36 3.54
N LYS A 89 -12.65 3.06 4.83
CA LYS A 89 -11.65 3.77 5.63
C LYS A 89 -10.25 3.58 5.06
N LEU A 90 -9.85 2.35 4.76
CA LEU A 90 -8.57 2.03 4.13
C LEU A 90 -8.41 2.76 2.79
N HIS A 91 -9.45 2.74 1.95
CA HIS A 91 -9.43 3.44 0.67
C HIS A 91 -9.23 4.96 0.83
N SER A 92 -9.93 5.56 1.79
CA SER A 92 -9.85 6.99 2.08
C SER A 92 -8.48 7.37 2.64
N PHE A 93 -8.00 6.63 3.63
CA PHE A 93 -6.72 6.87 4.29
C PHE A 93 -5.55 6.71 3.33
N ILE A 94 -5.42 5.52 2.71
CA ILE A 94 -4.33 5.21 1.80
C ILE A 94 -4.40 6.10 0.55
N GLY A 95 -5.61 6.41 0.06
CA GLY A 95 -5.79 7.32 -1.06
C GLY A 95 -5.34 8.75 -0.76
N ALA A 96 -5.65 9.28 0.42
CA ALA A 96 -5.17 10.58 0.86
C ALA A 96 -3.65 10.59 1.02
N PHE A 97 -3.08 9.57 1.67
CA PHE A 97 -1.64 9.40 1.82
C PHE A 97 -0.93 9.35 0.45
N THR A 98 -1.43 8.53 -0.47
CA THR A 98 -0.83 8.35 -1.81
C THR A 98 -0.79 9.66 -2.59
N LYS A 99 -1.86 10.47 -2.52
CA LYS A 99 -1.91 11.80 -3.16
C LYS A 99 -0.88 12.77 -2.56
N GLY A 100 -0.62 12.67 -1.25
CA GLY A 100 0.40 13.47 -0.56
C GLY A 100 1.83 12.94 -0.74
N PHE A 101 2.00 11.73 -1.25
CA PHE A 101 3.31 11.12 -1.45
C PHE A 101 3.97 11.69 -2.72
N SER A 102 4.98 12.54 -2.52
CA SER A 102 5.72 13.27 -3.56
C SER A 102 6.45 12.39 -4.59
N GLY A 103 6.51 11.08 -4.35
CA GLY A 103 7.04 10.08 -5.27
C GLY A 103 6.01 9.48 -6.22
N ALA A 104 4.71 9.67 -5.97
CA ALA A 104 3.66 9.21 -6.88
C ALA A 104 3.62 10.19 -8.06
N LYS A 105 3.98 9.73 -9.26
CA LYS A 105 3.66 10.50 -10.46
C LYS A 105 2.13 10.49 -10.58
N GLU A 106 1.51 11.66 -10.75
CA GLU A 106 0.11 11.75 -11.14
C GLU A 106 -0.13 10.75 -12.26
N ALA A 107 -1.08 9.83 -12.05
CA ALA A 107 -1.54 8.94 -13.09
C ALA A 107 -2.20 9.83 -14.16
N ALA A 108 -1.42 10.20 -15.17
CA ALA A 108 -1.87 10.91 -16.36
C ALA A 108 -2.83 10.03 -17.18
#